data_AF-A0A0P1GRE8-F1
#
_entry.id   AF-A0A0P1GRE8-F1
#
_cell.length_a   1.000
_cell.length_b   1.000
_cell.length_c   1.000
_cell.angle_alpha   90.00
_cell.angle_beta   90.00
_cell.angle_gamma   90.00
#
_symmetry.space_group_name_H-M   'P 1'
#
loop_
_entity.id
_entity.type
_entity.pdbx_description
1 polymer ?
#
loop_
_entity_poly.entity_id
_entity_poly.type
_entity_poly.pdbx_seq_one_letter_code
_entity_poly.pdbx_strand_id
1 'polypeptide(L)' 'MSGQIRYSDEFKAKVALEALKNEQTVVELASRFGVHPTMIHGWKPKLLEGASGVFVRGSKQAP' A
#
# COMPACT_ATOMS: atom_id res chain seq x y z
N MET A 1 -22.48 6.77 6.07
CA MET A 1 -21.46 7.51 6.86
C MET A 1 -20.15 6.76 6.74
N SER A 2 -19.37 7.02 5.69
CA SER A 2 -18.07 6.36 5.50
C SER A 2 -17.00 7.26 6.13
N GLY A 3 -16.73 7.05 7.42
CA GLY A 3 -15.54 7.62 8.06
C GLY A 3 -14.32 6.98 7.42
N GLN A 4 -13.75 7.63 6.42
CA GLN A 4 -12.58 7.12 5.71
C GLN A 4 -11.40 7.13 6.69
N ILE A 5 -11.06 5.96 7.24
CA ILE A 5 -9.89 5.80 8.11
C ILE A 5 -8.66 6.23 7.32
N ARG A 6 -7.99 7.28 7.79
CA ARG A 6 -6.73 7.76 7.21
C ARG A 6 -5.61 6.85 7.70
N TYR A 7 -5.12 5.98 6.82
CA TYR A 7 -3.91 5.20 7.06
C TYR A 7 -2.68 6.01 6.64
N SER A 8 -1.60 5.87 7.40
CA SER A 8 -0.27 6.42 7.06
C SER A 8 0.26 5.81 5.77
N ASP A 9 1.06 6.55 5.01
CA ASP A 9 1.58 6.06 3.73
C ASP A 9 2.52 4.86 3.88
N GLU A 10 3.28 4.79 4.97
CA GLU A 10 4.07 3.60 5.34
C GLU A 10 3.19 2.37 5.56
N PHE A 11 2.04 2.54 6.22
CA PHE A 11 1.12 1.44 6.48
C PHE A 11 0.47 0.92 5.19
N LYS A 12 0.06 1.83 4.30
CA LYS A 12 -0.45 1.46 2.97
C LYS A 12 0.61 0.71 2.16
N ALA A 13 1.85 1.19 2.19
CA ALA A 13 2.96 0.56 1.49
C ALA A 13 3.26 -0.85 2.05
N LYS A 14 3.28 -1.02 3.37
CA LYS A 14 3.46 -2.32 4.02
C LYS A 14 2.36 -3.31 3.62
N VAL A 15 1.10 -2.92 3.75
CA VAL A 15 -0.04 -3.79 3.41
C VAL A 15 -0.06 -4.11 1.91
N ALA A 16 0.21 -3.14 1.04
CA ALA A 16 0.29 -3.37 -0.40
C ALA A 16 1.46 -4.30 -0.76
N LEU A 17 2.61 -4.17 -0.10
CA LEU A 17 3.79 -5.00 -0.33
C LEU A 17 3.53 -6.46 0.10
N GLU A 18 2.94 -6.68 1.28
CA GLU A 18 2.52 -8.02 1.71
C GLU A 18 1.47 -8.61 0.75
N ALA A 19 0.56 -7.78 0.25
CA ALA A 19 -0.42 -8.20 -0.73
C ALA A 19 0.21 -8.50 -2.12
N LEU A 20 1.36 -7.92 -2.45
CA LEU A 20 2.15 -8.22 -3.66
C LEU A 20 3.00 -9.49 -3.51
N LYS A 21 3.52 -9.75 -2.30
CA LYS A 21 4.25 -10.99 -2.00
C LYS A 21 3.38 -12.24 -2.16
N ASN A 22 2.06 -12.10 -2.16
CA ASN A 22 1.08 -13.16 -2.38
C ASN A 22 1.18 -14.31 -1.35
N GLU A 23 1.81 -14.07 -0.20
CA GLU A 23 1.95 -15.03 0.91
C GLU A 23 0.63 -15.19 1.69
N GLN A 24 -0.24 -14.17 1.67
CA GLN A 24 -1.55 -14.16 2.31
C GLN A 24 -2.57 -13.56 1.33
N THR A 25 -3.81 -14.05 1.39
CA THR A 25 -4.87 -13.49 0.56
C THR A 25 -5.22 -12.07 1.02
N VAL A 26 -5.79 -11.26 0.12
CA VAL A 26 -6.24 -9.89 0.45
C VAL A 26 -7.25 -9.90 1.60
N VAL A 27 -8.05 -10.97 1.71
CA VAL A 27 -9.04 -11.16 2.77
C VAL A 27 -8.37 -11.43 4.12
N GLU A 28 -7.33 -12.26 4.16
CA GLU A 28 -6.56 -12.51 5.38
C GLU A 28 -5.77 -11.28 5.82
N LEU A 29 -5.14 -10.57 4.88
CA LEU A 29 -4.49 -9.28 5.14
C LEU A 29 -5.49 -8.25 5.67
N ALA A 30 -6.68 -8.18 5.08
CA ALA A 30 -7.76 -7.32 5.56
C ALA A 30 -8.13 -7.63 7.02
N SER A 31 -8.31 -8.91 7.36
CA SER A 31 -8.61 -9.35 8.73
C SER A 31 -7.45 -9.10 9.70
N ARG A 32 -6.20 -9.36 9.28
CA ARG A 32 -5.00 -9.21 10.11
C ARG A 32 -4.66 -7.76 10.42
N PHE A 33 -4.85 -6.87 9.45
CA PHE A 33 -4.52 -5.44 9.57
C PHE A 33 -5.73 -4.56 9.90
N GLY A 34 -6.94 -5.13 9.97
CA GLY A 34 -8.18 -4.36 10.18
C GLY A 34 -8.50 -3.40 9.04
N VAL A 35 -8.16 -3.78 7.80
CA VAL A 35 -8.29 -2.95 6.60
C VAL A 35 -9.35 -3.56 5.70
N HIS A 36 -10.20 -2.75 5.08
CA HIS A 36 -11.17 -3.28 4.13
C HIS A 36 -10.46 -3.84 2.87
N PRO A 37 -10.81 -5.04 2.36
CA PRO A 37 -10.17 -5.65 1.18
C PRO A 37 -10.09 -4.71 -0.03
N THR A 38 -11.16 -3.94 -0.27
CA THR A 38 -11.24 -2.92 -1.33
C THR A 38 -10.13 -1.86 -1.24
N MET A 39 -9.71 -1.48 -0.03
CA MET A 39 -8.61 -0.52 0.13
C MET A 39 -7.27 -1.13 -0.24
N ILE A 40 -7.04 -2.39 0.11
CA ILE A 40 -5.82 -3.12 -0.26
C ILE A 40 -5.72 -3.26 -1.79
N HIS A 41 -6.84 -3.59 -2.46
CA HIS A 41 -6.90 -3.61 -3.92
C HIS A 41 -6.57 -2.25 -4.54
N GLY A 42 -6.95 -1.14 -3.91
CA GLY A 42 -6.57 0.20 -4.34
C GLY A 42 -5.13 0.60 -4.01
N TRP A 43 -4.51 0.02 -2.98
CA TRP A 43 -3.13 0.33 -2.59
C TRP A 43 -2.10 -0.44 -3.40
N LYS A 44 -2.40 -1.66 -3.87
CA LYS A 44 -1.53 -2.43 -4.77
C LYS A 44 -1.05 -1.62 -5.99
N PRO A 45 -1.95 -1.07 -6.85
CA PRO A 45 -1.52 -0.30 -8.03
C PRO A 45 -0.84 1.01 -7.63
N LYS A 46 -1.30 1.69 -6.56
CA LYS A 46 -0.64 2.90 -6.06
C LYS A 46 0.79 2.65 -5.59
N LEU A 47 1.04 1.49 -4.97
CA LEU A 47 2.39 1.09 -4.58
C LEU A 47 3.24 0.82 -5.82
N LEU A 48 2.70 0.18 -6.87
CA LEU A 48 3.41 -0.08 -8.12
C LEU A 48 3.72 1.22 -8.89
N GLU A 49 2.75 2.12 -9.01
CA GLU A 49 2.96 3.46 -9.59
C GLU A 49 4.00 4.25 -8.79
N GLY A 50 3.87 4.28 -7.46
CA GLY A 50 4.83 4.95 -6.58
C GLY A 50 6.22 4.31 -6.57
N ALA A 51 6.32 2.99 -6.73
CA ALA A 51 7.58 2.25 -6.78
C ALA A 51 8.42 2.66 -7.98
N SER A 52 7.81 2.92 -9.14
CA SER A 52 8.52 3.48 -10.29
C SER A 52 9.21 4.82 -9.93
N GLY A 53 8.52 5.65 -9.15
CA GLY A 53 9.05 6.90 -8.62
C GLY A 53 10.22 6.71 -7.64
N VAL A 54 10.25 5.62 -6.86
CA VAL A 54 11.37 5.30 -5.95
C VAL A 54 12.66 5.05 -6.74
N PHE A 55 12.58 4.33 -7.86
CA PHE A 55 13.75 4.07 -8.72
C PHE A 55 14.16 5.30 -9.55
N VAL A 56 13.24 6.22 -9.86
CA VAL A 56 13.54 7.50 -10.52
C VAL A 56 14.11 8.54 -9.55
N ARG A 57 13.80 8.45 -8.24
CA ARG A 57 14.32 9.36 -7.20
C ARG A 57 15.77 9.08 -6.77
N GLY A 58 16.56 8.44 -7.64
CA GLY A 58 18.02 8.43 -7.56
C GLY A 58 18.67 9.75 -7.97
N SER A 59 17.90 10.74 -8.47
CA SER A 59 18.45 11.99 -9.00
C SER A 59 17.61 13.22 -8.64
N LYS A 60 17.43 13.49 -7.35
CA LYS A 60 17.49 14.85 -6.76
C LYS A 60 17.22 14.76 -5.25
N GLN A 61 18.29 14.49 -4.52
CA GLN A 61 18.48 15.11 -3.22
C GLN A 61 19.36 16.33 -3.48
N ALA A 62 18.81 17.54 -3.34
CA ALA A 62 19.49 18.82 -3.08
C ALA A 62 18.52 20.00 -3.32
N PRO A 63 18.59 21.10 -2.54
CA PRO A 63 18.88 21.26 -1.11
C PRO A 63 17.61 21.49 -0.26
#